data_AF-A0A8B6LV78-F1
#
_entry.id   AF-A0A8B6LV78-F1
#
_cell.length_a   1.000
_cell.length_b   1.000
_cell.length_c   1.000
_cell.angle_alpha   90.00
_cell.angle_beta   90.00
_cell.angle_gamma   90.00
#
_symmetry.space_group_name_H-M   'P 1'
#
loop_
_entity.id
_entity.type
_entity.pdbx_description
1 polymer ?
#
loop_
_entity_poly.entity_id
_entity_poly.type
_entity_poly.pdbx_seq_one_letter_code
_entity_poly.pdbx_strand_id
1 'polypeptide(L)'
;MTQTYSQLQKQIAALQRQADSVREKEVGGVVARIREAIEHYGLTAEQLFGGKGVKSTKAVKGRTGARVAKFADENGNTWGGMGKRPDWLKKALLSGKSLADFATAGAPKKAASLKLSKAGKKRQAKVSYSDNAGNNWSGMGPRPRWLREALEAGKSLDDFAQKA
;
A
#
# COMPACT_ATOMS: atom_id res chain seq x y z
N MET A 1 -33.07 54.23 22.52
CA MET A 1 -33.13 53.45 21.26
C MET A 1 -32.91 51.99 21.60
N THR A 2 -33.81 51.10 21.18
CA THR A 2 -33.67 49.65 21.37
C THR A 2 -32.79 49.08 20.26
N GLN A 3 -31.79 48.28 20.61
CA GLN A 3 -30.92 47.64 19.61
C GLN A 3 -31.74 46.63 18.80
N THR A 4 -31.57 46.65 17.48
CA THR A 4 -32.24 45.68 16.61
C THR A 4 -31.55 44.32 16.70
N TYR A 5 -32.29 43.25 16.44
CA TYR A 5 -31.72 41.89 16.42
C TYR A 5 -30.51 41.77 15.48
N SER A 6 -30.55 42.40 14.31
CA SER A 6 -29.42 42.40 13.36
C SER A 6 -28.16 43.08 13.93
N GLN A 7 -28.33 44.17 14.69
CA GLN A 7 -27.21 44.86 15.34
C GLN A 7 -26.59 44.00 16.44
N LEU A 8 -27.42 43.34 17.26
CA LEU A 8 -26.94 42.40 18.28
C LEU A 8 -26.17 41.23 17.65
N GLN A 9 -26.66 40.66 16.55
CA GLN A 9 -25.97 39.58 15.83
C GLN A 9 -24.59 40.01 15.31
N LYS A 10 -24.48 41.22 14.74
CA LYS A 10 -23.19 41.76 14.30
C LYS A 10 -22.20 41.95 15.45
N GLN A 11 -22.69 42.41 16.61
CA GLN A 11 -21.87 42.61 17.79
C GLN A 11 -21.39 41.27 18.37
N ILE A 12 -22.24 40.25 18.41
CA ILE A 12 -21.86 38.89 18.81
C ILE A 12 -20.75 38.35 17.90
N ALA A 13 -20.91 38.48 16.58
CA ALA A 13 -19.90 38.02 15.63
C ALA A 13 -18.54 38.75 15.80
N ALA A 14 -18.57 40.04 16.09
CA ALA A 14 -17.37 40.82 16.36
C ALA A 14 -16.68 40.38 17.66
N LEU A 15 -17.45 40.19 18.74
CA LEU A 15 -16.94 39.72 20.03
C LEU A 15 -16.38 38.30 19.93
N GLN A 16 -17.01 37.41 19.15
CA GLN A 16 -16.50 36.06 18.92
C GLN A 16 -15.13 36.08 18.24
N ARG A 17 -14.96 36.89 17.18
CA ARG A 17 -13.65 37.04 16.51
C ARG A 17 -12.58 37.58 17.45
N GLN A 18 -12.93 38.51 18.33
CA GLN A 18 -12.02 39.02 19.35
C GLN A 18 -11.63 37.92 20.34
N ALA A 19 -12.60 37.15 20.83
CA ALA A 19 -12.34 36.03 21.73
C ALA A 19 -11.41 34.99 21.10
N ASP A 20 -11.63 34.62 19.84
CA ASP A 20 -10.78 33.68 19.12
C ASP A 20 -9.34 34.20 18.98
N SER A 21 -9.19 35.49 18.64
CA SER A 21 -7.87 36.13 18.51
C SER A 21 -7.10 36.18 19.84
N VAL A 22 -7.80 36.35 20.97
CA VAL A 22 -7.19 36.29 22.31
C VAL A 22 -6.77 34.86 22.63
N ARG A 23 -7.65 33.89 22.39
CA ARG A 23 -7.38 32.47 22.61
C ARG A 23 -6.15 31.99 21.85
N GLU A 24 -5.97 32.38 20.59
CA GLU A 24 -4.79 31.99 19.80
C GLU A 24 -3.48 32.47 20.42
N LYS A 25 -3.46 33.70 20.96
CA LYS A 25 -2.28 34.26 21.64
C LYS A 25 -1.99 33.51 22.94
N GLU A 26 -3.02 33.23 23.72
CA GLU A 26 -2.89 32.45 24.96
C GLU A 26 -2.40 31.03 24.68
N VAL A 27 -2.96 30.36 23.67
CA VAL A 27 -2.52 29.03 23.24
C VAL A 27 -1.06 29.06 22.80
N GLY A 28 -0.64 30.06 22.02
CA GLY A 28 0.76 30.22 21.63
C GLY A 28 1.71 30.31 22.83
N GLY A 29 1.36 31.13 23.83
CA GLY A 29 2.15 31.25 25.08
C GLY A 29 2.18 29.96 25.91
N VAL A 30 1.06 29.26 26.00
CA VAL A 30 0.98 27.95 26.68
C VAL A 30 1.84 26.90 25.97
N VAL A 31 1.79 26.85 24.64
CA VAL A 31 2.60 25.92 23.84
C VAL A 31 4.09 26.20 24.01
N ALA A 32 4.50 27.48 24.04
CA ALA A 32 5.89 27.84 24.29
C ALA A 32 6.37 27.34 25.66
N ARG A 33 5.58 27.56 26.72
CA ARG A 33 5.89 27.07 28.08
C ARG A 33 5.96 25.54 28.15
N ILE A 34 5.07 24.84 27.46
CA ILE A 34 5.10 23.37 27.40
C ILE A 34 6.36 22.89 26.67
N ARG A 35 6.78 23.54 25.59
CA ARG A 35 8.02 23.20 24.88
C ARG A 35 9.25 23.37 25.76
N GLU A 36 9.35 24.48 26.47
CA GLU A 36 10.43 24.72 27.43
C GLU A 36 10.44 23.64 28.53
N ALA A 37 9.29 23.28 29.08
CA ALA A 37 9.18 22.20 30.06
C ALA A 37 9.57 20.82 29.47
N ILE A 38 9.24 20.54 28.21
CA ILE A 38 9.66 19.31 27.53
C ILE A 38 11.19 19.26 27.40
N GLU A 39 11.82 20.35 26.99
CA GLU A 39 13.28 20.43 26.80
C GLU A 39 14.02 20.35 28.13
N HIS A 40 13.58 21.10 29.14
CA HIS A 40 14.24 21.17 30.45
C HIS A 40 14.15 19.85 31.22
N TYR A 41 13.00 19.16 31.18
CA TYR A 41 12.76 17.95 31.96
C TYR A 41 12.82 16.66 31.14
N GLY A 42 13.11 16.74 29.84
CA GLY A 42 13.17 15.57 28.95
C GLY A 42 11.84 14.81 28.88
N LEU A 43 10.70 15.53 28.90
CA LEU A 43 9.38 14.90 28.94
C LEU A 43 9.09 14.17 27.62
N THR A 44 8.69 12.90 27.72
CA THR A 44 8.30 12.10 26.56
C THR A 44 6.79 12.15 26.33
N ALA A 45 6.36 11.94 25.09
CA ALA A 45 4.94 11.88 24.73
C ALA A 45 4.16 10.84 25.57
N GLU A 46 4.80 9.74 25.96
CA GLU A 46 4.19 8.71 26.82
C GLU A 46 3.84 9.24 28.22
N GLN A 47 4.64 10.16 28.76
CA GLN A 47 4.39 10.80 30.05
C GLN A 47 3.33 11.90 29.97
N LEU A 48 3.29 12.63 28.85
CA LEU A 48 2.32 13.74 28.66
C LEU A 48 0.91 13.26 28.30
N PHE A 49 0.80 12.21 27.48
CA PHE A 49 -0.48 11.76 26.93
C PHE A 49 -0.98 10.45 27.54
N GLY A 50 -0.17 9.80 28.39
CA GLY A 50 -0.53 8.55 29.07
C GLY A 50 -0.53 7.34 28.14
N GLY A 51 0.16 6.28 28.54
CA GLY A 51 0.22 5.01 27.82
C GLY A 51 -1.06 4.17 27.93
N LYS A 52 -2.19 4.62 27.37
CA LYS A 52 -3.34 3.76 27.03
C LYS A 52 -4.07 4.32 25.81
N GLY A 53 -3.76 3.78 24.62
CA GLY A 53 -4.71 3.87 23.51
C GLY A 53 -4.18 4.20 22.12
N VAL A 54 -2.92 4.00 21.81
CA VAL A 54 -2.58 3.50 20.46
C VAL A 54 -1.71 2.29 20.71
N LYS A 55 -2.17 1.11 20.27
CA LYS A 55 -1.26 -0.01 20.00
C LYS A 55 -0.11 0.60 19.25
N SER A 56 1.06 0.70 19.90
CA SER A 56 2.28 1.22 19.30
C SER A 56 2.32 0.76 17.86
N THR A 57 2.04 1.66 16.91
CA THR A 57 2.37 1.46 15.51
C THR A 57 3.88 1.50 15.50
N LYS A 58 4.46 0.35 15.84
CA LYS A 58 5.88 0.09 15.88
C LYS A 58 6.66 1.14 16.68
N ALA A 59 7.03 0.73 17.90
CA ALA A 59 8.41 0.83 18.33
C ALA A 59 9.32 0.82 17.11
N VAL A 60 10.29 1.72 17.05
CA VAL A 60 11.37 1.76 16.08
C VAL A 60 12.16 0.45 16.20
N LYS A 61 11.54 -0.63 15.70
CA LYS A 61 11.99 -2.01 15.69
C LYS A 61 12.84 -2.10 14.45
N GLY A 62 14.02 -1.48 14.56
CA GLY A 62 15.04 -1.48 13.54
C GLY A 62 14.59 -0.83 12.23
N ARG A 63 15.47 -0.03 11.67
CA ARG A 63 15.66 -0.12 10.23
C ARG A 63 15.99 -1.58 9.91
N THR A 64 14.97 -2.41 9.70
CA THR A 64 15.15 -3.64 8.94
C THR A 64 15.30 -3.20 7.49
N GLY A 65 16.53 -2.77 7.19
CA GLY A 65 17.01 -2.32 5.90
C GLY A 65 16.28 -1.08 5.37
N ALA A 66 16.87 0.10 5.53
CA ALA A 66 16.74 1.09 4.47
C ALA A 66 17.17 0.38 3.18
N ARG A 67 16.21 -0.06 2.36
CA ARG A 67 16.54 -0.66 1.07
C ARG A 67 17.19 0.45 0.28
N VAL A 68 18.50 0.35 0.10
CA VAL A 68 19.29 1.27 -0.72
C VAL A 68 18.52 1.53 -2.01
N ALA A 69 18.23 2.79 -2.30
CA ALA A 69 17.46 3.15 -3.49
C ALA A 69 18.21 2.61 -4.70
N LYS A 70 17.66 1.59 -5.37
CA LYS A 70 18.37 0.84 -6.41
C LYS A 70 18.60 1.68 -7.66
N PHE A 71 17.73 2.66 -7.90
CA PHE A 71 17.84 3.56 -9.04
C PHE A 71 17.75 5.02 -8.59
N ALA A 72 18.55 5.91 -9.18
CA ALA A 72 18.54 7.36 -8.97
C ALA A 72 18.81 8.10 -10.29
N ASP A 73 18.30 9.33 -10.39
CA ASP A 73 18.51 10.25 -11.51
C ASP A 73 19.35 11.46 -11.07
N GLU A 74 19.88 12.22 -12.04
CA GLU A 74 20.66 13.45 -11.80
C GLU A 74 19.83 14.53 -11.08
N ASN A 75 18.51 14.50 -11.26
CA ASN A 75 17.57 15.41 -10.62
C ASN A 75 17.25 15.06 -9.15
N GLY A 76 17.99 14.13 -8.53
CA GLY A 76 17.80 13.70 -7.15
C GLY A 76 16.61 12.76 -6.92
N ASN A 77 15.93 12.34 -7.98
CA ASN A 77 14.84 11.36 -7.89
C ASN A 77 15.39 9.97 -7.62
N THR A 78 14.77 9.21 -6.71
CA THR A 78 15.23 7.85 -6.37
C THR A 78 14.08 6.83 -6.36
N TRP A 79 14.38 5.58 -6.68
CA TRP A 79 13.43 4.47 -6.67
C TRP A 79 14.06 3.17 -6.14
N GLY A 80 13.42 2.59 -5.13
CA GLY A 80 13.88 1.38 -4.46
C GLY A 80 13.67 0.07 -5.24
N GLY A 81 13.13 0.11 -6.46
CA GLY A 81 12.87 -1.08 -7.28
C GLY A 81 11.67 -1.92 -6.85
N MET A 82 10.84 -1.42 -5.92
CA MET A 82 9.60 -2.07 -5.48
C MET A 82 8.39 -1.18 -5.78
N GLY A 83 7.28 -1.79 -6.21
CA GLY A 83 6.04 -1.09 -6.58
C GLY A 83 6.03 -0.59 -8.03
N LYS A 84 5.07 0.28 -8.36
CA LYS A 84 4.97 0.88 -9.70
C LYS A 84 6.19 1.75 -9.97
N ARG A 85 6.73 1.66 -11.18
CA ARG A 85 7.84 2.50 -11.65
C ARG A 85 7.40 3.98 -11.66
N PRO A 86 8.22 4.91 -11.16
CA PRO A 86 7.95 6.35 -11.25
C PRO A 86 7.98 6.86 -12.69
N ASP A 87 7.32 7.99 -12.95
CA ASP A 87 7.19 8.52 -14.31
C ASP A 87 8.51 9.05 -14.89
N TRP A 88 9.40 9.62 -14.07
CA TRP A 88 10.75 10.02 -14.51
C TRP A 88 11.51 8.83 -15.10
N LEU A 89 11.44 7.69 -14.42
CA LEU A 89 12.16 6.48 -14.80
C LEU A 89 11.50 5.81 -16.03
N LYS A 90 10.20 5.97 -16.25
CA LYS A 90 9.52 5.51 -17.50
C LYS A 90 9.90 6.38 -18.69
N LYS A 91 9.85 7.71 -18.54
CA LYS A 91 10.24 8.67 -19.57
C LYS A 91 11.68 8.44 -20.02
N ALA A 92 12.57 8.18 -19.06
CA ALA A 92 13.95 7.82 -19.34
C ALA A 92 14.09 6.58 -20.26
N LEU A 93 13.34 5.50 -20.01
CA LEU A 93 13.36 4.34 -20.92
C LEU A 93 12.82 4.65 -22.31
N LEU A 94 11.74 5.43 -22.38
CA LEU A 94 11.15 5.82 -23.65
C LEU A 94 12.13 6.67 -24.47
N SER A 95 12.98 7.46 -23.80
CA SER A 95 14.07 8.21 -24.42
C SER A 95 15.30 7.36 -24.80
N GLY A 96 15.21 6.03 -24.71
CA GLY A 96 16.28 5.10 -25.10
C GLY A 96 17.34 4.83 -24.03
N LYS A 97 17.22 5.40 -22.82
CA LYS A 97 18.15 5.16 -21.71
C LYS A 97 17.79 3.85 -21.03
N SER A 98 18.78 3.10 -20.57
CA SER A 98 18.54 1.81 -19.94
C SER A 98 18.27 1.97 -18.44
N LEU A 99 17.61 0.98 -17.83
CA LEU A 99 17.44 0.94 -16.37
C LEU A 99 18.81 0.90 -15.64
N ALA A 100 19.85 0.39 -16.30
CA ALA A 100 21.20 0.26 -15.74
C ALA A 100 21.88 1.62 -15.55
N ASP A 101 21.57 2.61 -16.41
CA ASP A 101 22.15 3.96 -16.32
C ASP A 101 21.73 4.69 -15.05
N PHE A 102 20.56 4.34 -14.51
CA PHE A 102 20.05 4.92 -13.27
C PHE A 102 20.44 4.10 -12.04
N ALA A 103 21.20 3.01 -12.16
CA ALA A 103 21.46 2.11 -11.04
C ALA A 103 22.45 2.72 -10.02
N THR A 104 22.08 2.75 -8.74
CA THR A 104 23.00 3.13 -7.66
C THR A 104 23.77 1.91 -7.13
N ALA A 105 24.73 2.12 -6.22
CA ALA A 105 25.52 1.06 -5.58
C ALA A 105 24.70 -0.04 -4.86
N GLY A 106 23.39 0.15 -4.64
CA GLY A 106 22.46 -0.88 -4.11
C GLY A 106 21.68 -1.69 -5.14
N ALA A 107 21.89 -1.43 -6.43
CA ALA A 107 21.36 -2.24 -7.51
C ALA A 107 22.13 -3.57 -7.60
N PRO A 108 21.45 -4.72 -7.71
CA PRO A 108 22.15 -5.96 -8.01
C PRO A 108 22.73 -5.82 -9.40
N LYS A 109 24.06 -5.78 -9.51
CA LYS A 109 24.75 -6.05 -10.77
C LYS A 109 24.39 -7.48 -11.15
N LYS A 110 23.30 -7.65 -11.91
CA LYS A 110 23.00 -8.94 -12.51
C LYS A 110 23.93 -9.11 -13.70
N ALA A 111 25.16 -9.51 -13.40
CA ALA A 111 25.95 -10.29 -14.33
C ALA A 111 25.10 -11.47 -14.80
N ALA A 112 25.22 -11.77 -16.07
CA ALA A 112 24.46 -12.75 -16.80
C ALA A 112 24.28 -14.07 -16.03
N SER A 113 23.03 -14.47 -15.84
CA SER A 113 22.56 -15.83 -16.07
C SER A 113 21.07 -15.90 -15.79
N LEU A 114 20.33 -16.36 -16.80
CA LEU A 114 18.99 -16.89 -16.63
C LEU A 114 19.04 -17.99 -15.57
N LYS A 115 18.49 -17.73 -14.39
CA LYS A 115 17.76 -18.76 -13.67
C LYS A 115 16.32 -18.30 -13.58
N LEU A 116 15.58 -18.69 -14.61
CA LEU A 116 14.12 -18.76 -14.61
C LEU A 116 13.73 -19.42 -13.30
N SER A 117 13.20 -18.65 -12.35
CA SER A 117 12.56 -19.19 -11.15
C SER A 117 11.48 -20.14 -11.65
N LYS A 118 11.71 -21.44 -11.46
CA LYS A 118 10.79 -22.50 -11.87
C LYS A 118 9.49 -22.26 -11.11
N ALA A 119 8.53 -21.61 -11.77
CA ALA A 119 7.16 -21.56 -11.31
C ALA A 119 6.77 -22.98 -10.93
N GLY A 120 6.29 -23.17 -9.70
CA GLY A 120 5.93 -24.49 -9.19
C GLY A 120 5.10 -25.22 -10.25
N LYS A 121 5.60 -26.37 -10.70
CA LYS A 121 4.95 -27.18 -11.74
C LYS A 121 3.53 -27.46 -11.23
N LYS A 122 2.52 -26.79 -11.80
CA LYS A 122 1.11 -27.11 -11.51
C LYS A 122 0.97 -28.60 -11.73
N ARG A 123 0.49 -29.33 -10.72
CA ARG A 123 0.21 -30.76 -10.84
C ARG A 123 -0.76 -30.93 -12.01
N GLN A 124 -0.29 -31.45 -13.13
CA GLN A 124 -1.15 -31.82 -14.24
C GLN A 124 -1.95 -33.03 -13.80
N ALA A 125 -3.26 -33.00 -14.03
CA ALA A 125 -4.09 -34.15 -13.75
C ALA A 125 -3.75 -35.28 -14.72
N LYS A 126 -3.74 -36.51 -14.22
CA LYS A 126 -3.40 -37.69 -15.01
C LYS A 126 -4.50 -38.07 -16.02
N VAL A 127 -5.69 -37.51 -15.86
CA VAL A 127 -6.86 -37.71 -16.72
C VAL A 127 -7.57 -36.37 -16.86
N SER A 128 -7.79 -35.94 -18.10
CA SER A 128 -8.70 -34.85 -18.45
C SER A 128 -10.05 -35.42 -18.84
N TYR A 129 -11.14 -34.69 -18.69
CA TYR A 129 -12.47 -35.10 -19.11
C TYR A 129 -13.00 -34.10 -20.15
N SER A 130 -13.61 -34.55 -21.23
CA SER A 130 -14.20 -33.65 -22.24
C SER A 130 -15.46 -34.23 -22.87
N ASP A 131 -16.32 -33.36 -23.40
CA ASP A 131 -17.50 -33.74 -24.18
C ASP A 131 -17.37 -33.35 -25.67
N ASN A 132 -18.31 -33.83 -26.49
CA ASN A 132 -18.39 -33.47 -27.92
C ASN A 132 -18.88 -32.02 -28.15
N ALA A 133 -19.28 -31.31 -27.09
CA ALA A 133 -19.68 -29.90 -27.16
C ALA A 133 -18.50 -28.95 -26.90
N GLY A 134 -17.27 -29.48 -26.80
CA GLY A 134 -16.04 -28.70 -26.62
C GLY A 134 -15.75 -28.31 -25.17
N ASN A 135 -16.52 -28.82 -24.20
CA ASN A 135 -16.26 -28.59 -22.79
C ASN A 135 -15.15 -29.53 -22.31
N ASN A 136 -14.22 -29.03 -21.49
CA ASN A 136 -13.19 -29.83 -20.86
C ASN A 136 -13.05 -29.53 -19.36
N TRP A 137 -12.67 -30.54 -18.59
CA TRP A 137 -12.43 -30.45 -17.17
C TRP A 137 -11.25 -31.33 -16.77
N SER A 138 -10.25 -30.75 -16.15
CA SER A 138 -8.99 -31.45 -15.83
C SER A 138 -9.06 -32.27 -14.53
N GLY A 139 -10.23 -32.69 -14.05
CA GLY A 139 -10.35 -33.46 -12.80
C GLY A 139 -9.93 -32.73 -11.53
N MET A 140 -9.59 -31.44 -11.61
CA MET A 140 -9.13 -30.62 -10.49
C MET A 140 -10.16 -29.54 -10.18
N GLY A 141 -10.54 -29.40 -8.91
CA GLY A 141 -11.56 -28.46 -8.46
C GLY A 141 -13.00 -29.01 -8.55
N PRO A 142 -14.02 -28.16 -8.37
CA PRO A 142 -15.41 -28.60 -8.39
C PRO A 142 -15.83 -29.07 -9.78
N ARG A 143 -16.59 -30.18 -9.83
CA ARG A 143 -17.12 -30.77 -11.07
C ARG A 143 -18.03 -29.77 -11.79
N PRO A 144 -17.85 -29.53 -13.10
CA PRO A 144 -18.69 -28.62 -13.88
C PRO A 144 -20.10 -29.19 -14.09
N ARG A 145 -21.06 -28.31 -14.46
CA ARG A 145 -22.47 -28.67 -14.64
C ARG A 145 -22.69 -29.77 -15.69
N TRP A 146 -22.08 -29.64 -16.86
CA TRP A 146 -22.22 -30.62 -17.96
C TRP A 146 -21.84 -32.04 -17.52
N LEU A 147 -20.78 -32.18 -16.71
CA LEU A 147 -20.34 -33.49 -16.21
C LEU A 147 -21.24 -34.02 -15.09
N ARG A 148 -21.93 -33.16 -14.35
CA ARG A 148 -22.96 -33.58 -13.36
C ARG A 148 -24.21 -34.06 -14.05
N GLU A 149 -24.70 -33.32 -15.05
CA GLU A 149 -25.88 -33.68 -15.85
C GLU A 149 -25.65 -34.98 -16.63
N ALA A 150 -24.44 -35.19 -17.16
CA ALA A 150 -24.10 -36.46 -17.80
C ALA A 150 -24.15 -37.65 -16.84
N LEU A 151 -23.69 -37.47 -15.59
CA LEU A 151 -23.78 -38.51 -14.55
C LEU A 151 -25.24 -38.76 -14.12
N GLU A 152 -26.06 -37.72 -14.01
CA GLU A 152 -27.50 -37.87 -13.73
C GLU A 152 -28.26 -38.52 -14.89
N ALA A 153 -27.84 -38.28 -16.13
CA ALA A 153 -28.36 -38.95 -17.32
C ALA A 153 -27.90 -40.43 -17.44
N GLY A 154 -27.22 -40.97 -16.42
CA GLY A 154 -26.80 -42.37 -16.36
C GLY A 154 -25.50 -42.70 -17.10
N LYS A 155 -24.75 -41.69 -17.57
CA LYS A 155 -23.47 -41.89 -18.26
C LYS A 155 -22.32 -41.90 -17.25
N SER A 156 -21.33 -42.77 -17.44
CA SER A 156 -20.21 -42.90 -16.52
C SER A 156 -19.15 -41.82 -16.74
N LEU A 157 -18.38 -41.52 -15.69
CA LEU A 157 -17.27 -40.55 -15.75
C LEU A 157 -16.17 -41.00 -16.73
N ASP A 158 -15.98 -42.32 -16.88
CA ASP A 158 -15.00 -42.93 -17.79
C ASP A 158 -15.31 -42.66 -19.27
N ASP A 159 -16.59 -42.49 -19.64
CA ASP A 159 -17.00 -42.18 -21.02
C ASP A 159 -16.43 -40.83 -21.50
N PHE A 160 -16.27 -39.89 -20.56
CA PHE A 160 -15.74 -38.56 -20.83
C PHE A 160 -14.24 -38.45 -20.56
N ALA A 161 -13.58 -39.52 -20.08
CA ALA A 161 -12.19 -39.50 -19.67
C ALA A 161 -11.23 -39.52 -20.87
N GLN A 162 -10.63 -38.37 -21.16
CA GLN A 162 -9.50 -38.25 -22.06
C GLN A 162 -8.19 -38.44 -21.29
N LYS A 163 -7.61 -39.63 -21.39
CA LYS A 163 -6.28 -39.95 -20.85
C LYS A 163 -5.23 -39.05 -21.52
N ALA A 164 -4.47 -38.31 -20.73
CA ALA A 164 -3.36 -37.48 -21.21
C ALA A 164 -2.09 -38.30 -21.42
#